data_AF-A0AAW0G7W3-F1
#
_entry.id   AF-A0AAW0G7W3-F1
#
_cell.length_a   1.000
_cell.length_b   1.000
_cell.length_c   1.000
_cell.angle_alpha   90.00
_cell.angle_beta   90.00
_cell.angle_gamma   90.00
#
_symmetry.space_group_name_H-M   'P 1'
#
loop_
_entity.id
_entity.type
_entity.pdbx_description
1 polymer ?
#
loop_
_entity_poly.entity_id
_entity_poly.type
_entity_poly.pdbx_seq_one_letter_code
_entity_poly.pdbx_strand_id
1 'polypeptide(L)'
;MLTGRYRSPDDFEADDFRRRVPRYSAENFPNILKLVDGLTAIANRHNSTAGKVALAWVLAQGEDVIPIPGTTRIQNLKENLDALNVRLTDEEIDEIRRLSIAANVAQGDRYPPALSALLFGSTPALEK
;
A
#
# COMPACT_ATOMS: atom_id res chain seq x y z
N MET A 1 -1.15 -3.18 4.94
CA MET A 1 -0.06 -3.81 4.18
C MET A 1 1.22 -2.99 4.34
N LEU A 2 1.34 -1.80 3.74
CA LEU A 2 2.56 -0.98 3.82
C LEU A 2 2.88 -0.39 5.20
N THR A 3 1.90 -0.30 6.10
CA THR A 3 2.10 0.15 7.48
C THR A 3 2.83 -0.84 8.37
N GLY A 4 3.10 -2.06 7.90
CA GLY A 4 3.73 -3.12 8.69
C GLY A 4 2.85 -3.79 9.75
N ARG A 5 1.58 -3.41 9.86
CA ARG A 5 0.63 -4.00 10.83
C ARG A 5 0.45 -5.52 10.70
N TYR A 6 0.55 -6.04 9.48
CA TYR A 6 0.36 -7.47 9.19
C TYR A 6 1.69 -8.05 8.70
N ARG A 7 2.09 -9.17 9.28
CA ARG A 7 3.34 -9.91 9.01
C ARG A 7 3.08 -11.28 8.37
N SER A 8 1.84 -11.78 8.39
CA SER A 8 1.38 -12.99 7.72
C SER A 8 -0.05 -12.81 7.16
N PRO A 9 -0.48 -13.56 6.13
CA PRO A 9 -1.90 -13.68 5.79
C PRO A 9 -2.76 -14.18 6.97
N ASP A 10 -2.14 -14.89 7.91
CA ASP A 10 -2.82 -15.41 9.10
C ASP A 10 -3.17 -14.33 10.12
N ASP A 11 -2.54 -13.15 10.03
CA ASP A 11 -2.86 -12.00 10.89
C ASP A 11 -4.17 -11.30 10.48
N PHE A 12 -4.78 -11.68 9.36
CA PHE A 12 -6.09 -11.18 8.97
C PHE A 12 -7.20 -11.85 9.78
N GLU A 13 -8.31 -11.16 10.01
CA GLU A 13 -9.50 -11.80 10.58
C GLU A 13 -10.05 -12.88 9.63
N ALA A 14 -10.79 -13.86 10.14
CA ALA A 14 -11.25 -15.01 9.37
C ALA A 14 -12.13 -14.62 8.15
N ASP A 15 -12.91 -13.56 8.27
CA ASP A 15 -13.81 -13.02 7.25
C ASP A 15 -13.20 -11.88 6.41
N ASP A 16 -11.93 -11.53 6.64
CA ASP A 16 -11.26 -10.44 5.95
C ASP A 16 -11.16 -10.71 4.45
N PHE A 17 -11.63 -9.75 3.65
CA PHE A 17 -11.59 -9.82 2.19
C PHE A 17 -10.19 -10.11 1.64
N ARG A 18 -9.14 -9.60 2.28
CA ARG A 18 -7.74 -9.75 1.84
C ARG A 18 -7.28 -11.20 1.80
N ARG A 19 -7.84 -12.09 2.64
CA ARG A 19 -7.55 -13.54 2.60
C ARG A 19 -7.90 -14.18 1.25
N ARG A 20 -8.80 -13.59 0.48
CA ARG A 20 -9.23 -14.07 -0.84
C ARG A 20 -8.50 -13.40 -2.00
N VAL A 21 -7.71 -12.36 -1.75
CA VAL A 21 -7.01 -11.60 -2.79
C VAL A 21 -5.68 -12.31 -3.10
N PRO A 22 -5.45 -12.78 -4.34
CA PRO A 22 -4.24 -13.54 -4.68
C PRO A 22 -2.94 -12.80 -4.37
N ARG A 23 -2.91 -11.46 -4.48
CA ARG A 23 -1.75 -10.65 -4.08
C ARG A 23 -1.35 -10.81 -2.61
N TYR A 24 -2.25 -11.20 -1.72
CA TYR A 24 -1.96 -11.39 -0.30
C TYR A 24 -1.87 -12.86 0.09
N SER A 25 -1.64 -13.75 -0.88
CA SER A 25 -1.43 -15.18 -0.62
C SER A 25 -0.14 -15.42 0.18
N ALA A 26 -0.04 -16.60 0.78
CA ALA A 26 1.15 -17.00 1.54
C ALA A 26 2.42 -16.99 0.68
N GLU A 27 2.31 -17.30 -0.62
CA GLU A 27 3.41 -17.33 -1.57
C GLU A 27 3.94 -15.92 -1.88
N ASN A 28 3.06 -14.92 -2.00
CA ASN A 28 3.47 -13.54 -2.30
C ASN A 28 3.71 -12.67 -1.06
N PHE A 29 3.20 -13.05 0.12
CA PHE A 29 3.36 -12.25 1.33
C PHE A 29 4.84 -11.90 1.65
N PRO A 30 5.82 -12.81 1.51
CA PRO A 30 7.23 -12.49 1.72
C PRO A 30 7.74 -11.31 0.87
N ASN A 31 7.24 -11.16 -0.36
CA ASN A 31 7.58 -10.03 -1.23
C ASN A 31 7.05 -8.71 -0.68
N ILE A 32 5.83 -8.72 -0.13
CA ILE A 32 5.25 -7.54 0.52
C ILE A 32 6.07 -7.17 1.75
N LEU A 33 6.52 -8.15 2.54
CA LEU A 33 7.35 -7.91 3.70
C LEU A 33 8.69 -7.27 3.34
N LYS A 34 9.33 -7.68 2.23
CA LYS A 34 10.56 -7.01 1.76
C LYS A 34 10.37 -5.51 1.56
N LEU A 35 9.26 -5.11 0.94
CA LEU A 35 8.95 -3.69 0.75
C LEU A 35 8.64 -2.99 2.08
N VAL A 36 7.86 -3.62 2.95
CA VAL A 36 7.52 -3.08 4.28
C VAL A 36 8.78 -2.90 5.13
N ASP A 37 9.69 -3.86 5.13
CA ASP A 37 10.91 -3.84 5.91
C ASP A 37 11.87 -2.77 5.38
N GLY A 38 11.96 -2.61 4.06
CA GLY A 38 12.70 -1.51 3.43
C GLY A 38 12.13 -0.13 3.79
N LEU A 39 10.81 0.05 3.71
CA LEU A 39 10.15 1.29 4.14
C LEU A 39 10.35 1.56 5.64
N THR A 40 10.34 0.51 6.47
CA THR A 40 10.58 0.61 7.91
C THR A 40 12.01 1.05 8.20
N ALA A 41 12.99 0.53 7.47
CA ALA A 41 14.39 0.94 7.61
C ALA A 41 14.59 2.43 7.30
N ILE A 42 13.94 2.95 6.25
CA ILE A 42 13.94 4.38 5.92
C ILE A 42 13.19 5.17 7.00
N ALA A 43 12.02 4.70 7.44
CA ALA A 43 11.24 5.36 8.48
C ALA A 43 12.02 5.54 9.79
N ASN A 44 12.86 4.57 10.17
CA ASN A 44 13.72 4.67 11.34
C ASN A 44 14.76 5.81 11.22
N ARG A 45 15.25 6.13 10.01
CA ARG A 45 16.15 7.27 9.78
C ARG A 45 15.46 8.61 10.07
N HIS A 46 14.14 8.65 9.92
CA HIS A 46 13.29 9.82 10.11
C HIS A 46 12.52 9.84 11.44
N ASN A 47 12.77 8.89 12.36
CA ASN A 47 11.96 8.68 13.56
C ASN A 47 10.45 8.62 13.26
N SER A 48 10.09 7.96 12.16
CA SER A 48 8.74 7.95 11.59
C SER A 48 8.20 6.52 11.45
N THR A 49 7.01 6.37 10.87
CA THR A 49 6.42 5.06 10.57
C THR A 49 6.53 4.75 9.07
N ALA A 50 6.52 3.46 8.72
CA ALA A 50 6.51 3.03 7.31
C ALA A 50 5.31 3.62 6.54
N GLY A 51 4.17 3.77 7.21
CA GLY A 51 2.98 4.42 6.64
C GLY A 51 3.22 5.90 6.29
N LYS A 52 3.83 6.66 7.21
CA LYS A 52 4.20 8.06 6.97
C LYS A 52 5.22 8.21 5.84
N VAL A 53 6.26 7.37 5.80
CA VAL A 53 7.25 7.36 4.71
C VAL A 53 6.60 7.04 3.36
N ALA A 54 5.71 6.05 3.32
CA ALA A 54 5.00 5.72 2.08
C ALA A 54 4.15 6.89 1.58
N LEU A 55 3.46 7.60 2.48
CA LEU A 55 2.67 8.78 2.12
C LEU A 55 3.55 9.97 1.70
N ALA A 56 4.67 10.19 2.39
CA ALA A 56 5.65 11.22 2.04
C ALA A 56 6.27 10.95 0.65
N TRP A 57 6.52 9.70 0.30
CA TRP A 57 7.00 9.34 -1.03
C TRP A 57 6.00 9.66 -2.14
N VAL A 58 4.70 9.42 -1.90
CA VAL A 58 3.64 9.80 -2.85
C VAL A 58 3.60 11.31 -3.04
N LEU A 59 3.64 12.08 -1.95
CA LEU A 59 3.70 13.55 -1.99
C LEU A 59 4.93 14.06 -2.75
N ALA A 60 6.06 13.37 -2.68
CA ALA A 60 7.30 13.75 -3.35
C ALA A 60 7.29 13.51 -4.88
N GLN A 61 6.24 12.91 -5.47
CA GLN A 61 6.19 12.66 -6.91
C GLN A 61 5.83 13.90 -7.75
N GLY A 62 5.38 14.99 -7.13
CA GLY A 62 5.07 16.25 -7.81
C GLY A 62 4.22 17.20 -6.96
N GLU A 63 4.30 18.50 -7.23
CA GLU A 63 3.48 19.52 -6.54
C GLU A 63 1.98 19.40 -6.88
N ASP A 64 1.65 18.70 -7.96
CA ASP A 64 0.31 18.39 -8.43
C ASP A 64 -0.24 17.07 -7.87
N VAL A 65 0.51 16.38 -7.00
CA VAL A 65 0.10 15.11 -6.39
C VAL A 65 -0.55 15.35 -5.03
N ILE A 66 -1.87 15.14 -4.97
CA ILE A 66 -2.67 15.32 -3.76
C ILE A 66 -3.23 13.97 -3.31
N PRO A 67 -2.54 13.23 -2.41
CA PRO A 67 -3.05 11.96 -1.91
C PRO A 67 -4.28 12.15 -1.02
N ILE A 68 -5.22 11.22 -1.11
CA ILE A 68 -6.48 11.20 -0.34
C ILE A 68 -6.54 9.99 0.62
N PRO A 69 -5.68 9.93 1.65
CA PRO A 69 -5.61 8.77 2.53
C PRO A 69 -6.87 8.67 3.41
N GLY A 70 -7.67 7.63 3.18
CA GLY A 70 -8.90 7.37 3.95
C GLY A 70 -8.62 6.85 5.36
N THR A 71 -9.48 7.21 6.31
CA THR A 71 -9.45 6.71 7.69
C THR A 71 -10.81 6.85 8.38
N THR A 72 -11.11 5.97 9.33
CA THR A 72 -12.26 6.07 10.24
C THR A 72 -11.87 6.45 11.67
N ARG A 73 -10.57 6.66 11.95
CA ARG A 73 -10.02 6.92 13.28
C ARG A 73 -9.22 8.22 13.29
N ILE A 74 -9.44 9.06 14.31
CA ILE A 74 -8.75 10.35 14.49
C ILE A 74 -7.23 10.15 14.61
N GLN A 75 -6.78 9.09 15.28
CA GLN A 75 -5.35 8.84 15.44
C GLN A 75 -4.64 8.63 14.09
N ASN A 76 -5.26 7.89 13.18
CA ASN A 76 -4.74 7.68 11.83
C ASN A 76 -4.81 8.96 11.00
N LEU A 77 -5.82 9.83 11.21
CA LEU A 77 -5.86 11.15 10.57
C LEU A 77 -4.63 11.98 10.99
N LYS A 78 -4.34 12.03 12.29
CA LYS A 78 -3.14 12.70 12.80
C LYS A 78 -1.86 12.09 12.22
N GLU A 79 -1.78 10.77 12.15
CA GLU A 79 -0.64 10.07 11.56
C GLU A 79 -0.45 10.41 10.07
N ASN A 80 -1.53 10.47 9.30
CA ASN A 80 -1.51 10.87 7.88
C ASN A 80 -1.04 12.32 7.72
N LEU A 81 -1.49 13.25 8.58
CA LEU A 81 -1.06 14.64 8.55
C LEU A 81 0.43 14.78 8.90
N ASP A 82 0.92 14.00 9.86
CA ASP A 82 2.33 14.01 10.24
C ASP A 82 3.27 13.57 9.12
N ALA A 83 2.78 12.88 8.08
CA ALA A 83 3.60 12.52 6.91
C ALA A 83 4.15 13.77 6.18
N LEU A 84 3.48 14.93 6.31
CA LEU A 84 3.94 16.21 5.76
C LEU A 84 5.26 16.70 6.38
N ASN A 85 5.60 16.18 7.57
CA ASN A 85 6.84 16.52 8.27
C ASN A 85 8.00 15.59 7.88
N VAL A 86 7.76 14.52 7.13
CA VAL A 86 8.81 13.63 6.62
C VAL A 86 9.38 14.22 5.33
N ARG A 87 10.64 14.64 5.36
CA ARG A 87 11.37 15.19 4.20
C ARG A 87 12.34 14.15 3.68
N LEU A 88 11.92 13.38 2.68
CA LEU A 88 12.77 12.40 2.02
C LEU A 88 13.80 13.11 1.13
N THR A 89 15.03 12.61 1.11
CA THR A 89 16.02 13.06 0.12
C THR A 89 15.77 12.41 -1.25
N ASP A 90 16.37 12.96 -2.30
CA ASP A 90 16.26 12.39 -3.65
C ASP A 90 16.78 10.94 -3.68
N GLU A 91 17.85 10.65 -2.93
CA GLU A 91 18.41 9.30 -2.80
C GLU A 91 17.43 8.33 -2.13
N GLU A 92 16.70 8.77 -1.11
CA GLU A 92 15.69 7.97 -0.42
C GLU A 92 14.44 7.76 -1.28
N ILE A 93 14.04 8.76 -2.06
CA ILE A 93 12.94 8.64 -3.03
C ILE A 93 13.27 7.56 -4.07
N ASP A 94 14.50 7.57 -4.58
CA ASP A 94 14.97 6.56 -5.52
C ASP A 94 15.22 5.20 -4.86
N GLU A 95 15.65 5.16 -3.60
CA GLU A 95 15.76 3.92 -2.80
C GLU A 95 14.39 3.24 -2.67
N ILE A 96 13.34 3.98 -2.32
CA ILE A 96 11.97 3.46 -2.22
C ILE A 96 11.49 2.93 -3.58
N ARG A 97 11.77 3.64 -4.67
CA ARG A 97 11.42 3.18 -6.03
C ARG A 97 12.10 1.86 -6.37
N ARG A 98 13.41 1.75 -6.11
CA ARG A 98 14.17 0.50 -6.31
C ARG A 98 13.64 -0.64 -5.44
N LEU A 99 13.36 -0.39 -4.16
CA LEU A 99 12.78 -1.36 -3.24
C LEU A 99 11.42 -1.88 -3.74
N SER A 100 10.54 -0.98 -4.22
CA SER A 100 9.23 -1.35 -4.74
C SER A 100 9.32 -2.25 -5.98
N ILE A 101 10.26 -1.96 -6.89
CA ILE A 101 10.49 -2.78 -8.08
C ILE A 101 11.06 -4.15 -7.69
N ALA A 102 12.12 -4.16 -6.88
CA ALA A 102 12.83 -5.37 -6.47
C ALA A 102 11.95 -6.31 -5.62
N ALA A 103 11.06 -5.74 -4.79
CA ALA A 103 10.14 -6.52 -3.98
C ALA A 103 9.14 -7.31 -4.82
N ASN A 104 8.82 -6.87 -6.05
CA ASN A 104 7.91 -7.59 -6.95
C ASN A 104 6.57 -7.95 -6.28
N VAL A 105 5.99 -7.00 -5.52
CA VAL A 105 4.80 -7.23 -4.68
C VAL A 105 3.52 -7.52 -5.47
N ALA A 106 3.53 -7.28 -6.77
CA ALA A 106 2.35 -7.36 -7.63
C ALA A 106 2.09 -8.78 -8.19
N GLN A 107 2.77 -9.82 -7.67
CA GLN A 107 2.46 -11.20 -8.03
C GLN A 107 1.05 -11.57 -7.59
N GLY A 108 0.29 -12.21 -8.48
CA GLY A 108 -1.11 -12.53 -8.28
C GLY A 108 -2.07 -11.40 -8.69
N ASP A 109 -3.31 -11.80 -8.98
CA ASP A 109 -4.35 -10.89 -9.43
C ASP A 109 -4.79 -9.90 -8.35
N ARG A 110 -5.16 -8.71 -8.80
CA ARG A 110 -5.64 -7.62 -7.93
C ARG A 110 -6.97 -7.96 -7.25
N TYR A 111 -7.80 -8.78 -7.89
CA TYR A 111 -9.11 -9.16 -7.40
C TYR A 111 -9.22 -10.68 -7.30
N PRO A 112 -9.98 -11.22 -6.33
CA PRO A 112 -10.38 -12.61 -6.34
C PRO A 112 -11.12 -12.95 -7.65
N PRO A 113 -11.03 -14.19 -8.17
CA PRO A 113 -11.63 -14.57 -9.46
C PRO A 113 -13.10 -14.17 -9.61
N ALA A 114 -13.91 -14.37 -8.56
CA ALA A 114 -15.33 -14.02 -8.57
C ALA A 114 -15.60 -12.52 -8.77
N LEU A 115 -14.76 -11.64 -8.20
CA LEU A 115 -14.88 -10.20 -8.43
C LEU A 115 -14.28 -9.78 -9.77
N SER A 116 -13.20 -10.45 -10.20
CA SER A 116 -12.60 -10.20 -11.52
C SER A 116 -13.60 -10.43 -12.65
N ALA A 117 -14.47 -11.43 -12.52
CA ALA A 117 -15.53 -11.71 -13.49
C ALA A 117 -16.57 -10.57 -13.64
N LEU A 118 -16.68 -9.68 -12.66
CA LEU A 118 -17.65 -8.57 -12.68
C LEU A 118 -17.10 -7.28 -13.31
N LEU A 119 -15.79 -7.18 -13.54
CA LEU A 119 -15.14 -5.94 -13.99
C LEU A 119 -15.61 -5.46 -15.36
N PHE A 120 -16.11 -6.38 -16.20
CA PHE A 120 -16.60 -6.10 -17.55
C PHE A 120 -18.11 -6.31 -17.68
N GLY A 121 -18.84 -6.19 -16.56
CA GLY A 121 -20.30 -6.19 -16.56
C GLY A 121 -20.83 -5.05 -17.44
N SER A 122 -21.46 -5.41 -18.55
CA SER A 122 -22.10 -4.44 -19.45
C SER A 122 -23.46 -4.02 -18.89
N THR A 123 -23.81 -2.76 -19.06
CA THR A 123 -25.18 -2.27 -18.80
C THR A 123 -26.00 -2.38 -20.09
N PRO A 124 -27.30 -2.73 -20.03
CA PRO A 124 -28.16 -2.69 -21.21
C PRO A 124 -28.11 -1.32 -21.89
N ALA A 125 -28.14 -1.31 -23.21
CA ALA A 125 -28.26 -0.07 -23.97
C ALA A 125 -29.62 0.58 -23.67
N LEU A 126 -29.66 1.92 -23.69
CA LEU A 126 -30.92 2.63 -23.54
C LEU A 126 -31.81 2.35 -24.78
N GLU A 127 -32.98 1.74 -24.55
CA GLU A 127 -34.00 1.63 -25.59
C GLU A 127 -34.54 3.02 -25.92
N LYS A 128 -34.53 3.39 -27.21
CA LYS A 128 -35.06 4.67 -27.72
C LYS A 128 -36.53 4.54 -28.09
#